data_AF-A0A538KT30-F1
#
_entry.id   AF-A0A538KT30-F1
#
_cell.length_a   1.000
_cell.length_b   1.000
_cell.length_c   1.000
_cell.angle_alpha   90.00
_cell.angle_beta   90.00
_cell.angle_gamma   90.00
#
_symmetry.space_group_name_H-M   'P 1'
#
loop_
_entity.id
_entity.type
_entity.pdbx_description
1 polymer ?
#
loop_
_entity_poly.entity_id
_entity_poly.type
_entity_poly.pdbx_seq_one_letter_code
_entity_poly.pdbx_strand_id
1 'polypeptide(L)' 'MTSEDRPPPRGEDAWKATKQRIAKRNEAAYARAREERAERDAADRARRLAAERREFAKLPRQPVRSPDAPRA' A
#
# COMPACT_ATOMS: atom_id res chain seq x y z
N MET A 1 -38.25 -5.62 -22.33
CA MET A 1 -38.08 -4.19 -22.66
C MET A 1 -36.60 -3.98 -22.95
N THR A 2 -36.23 -4.11 -24.23
CA THR A 2 -34.85 -3.99 -24.71
C THR A 2 -34.43 -2.52 -24.70
N SER A 3 -33.26 -2.27 -24.14
CA SER A 3 -32.70 -0.95 -23.84
C SER A 3 -32.20 -0.21 -25.08
N GLU A 4 -32.89 -0.29 -26.23
CA GLU A 4 -32.31 0.12 -27.52
C GLU A 4 -32.79 1.46 -28.08
N ASP A 5 -33.86 2.06 -27.55
CA ASP A 5 -34.43 3.31 -28.11
C ASP A 5 -34.41 4.53 -27.18
N ARG A 6 -33.44 4.61 -26.25
CA ARG A 6 -33.29 5.84 -25.46
C ARG A 6 -32.36 6.81 -26.20
N PRO A 7 -32.87 7.96 -26.71
CA PRO A 7 -31.99 8.96 -27.31
C PRO A 7 -30.91 9.38 -26.30
N PRO A 8 -29.69 9.68 -26.76
CA PRO A 8 -28.61 10.04 -25.85
C PRO A 8 -29.04 11.23 -24.98
N PRO A 9 -28.74 11.20 -23.67
CA PRO A 9 -29.07 12.32 -22.80
C PRO A 9 -28.38 13.57 -23.35
N ARG A 10 -29.09 14.69 -23.36
CA ARG A 10 -28.59 15.98 -23.86
C ARG A 10 -28.62 17.01 -22.72
N GLY A 11 -27.84 18.08 -22.89
CA GLY A 11 -27.80 19.19 -21.93
C GLY A 11 -27.42 18.72 -20.51
N GLU A 12 -28.27 19.03 -19.55
CA GLU A 12 -28.00 18.81 -18.13
C GLU A 12 -27.89 17.31 -17.77
N ASP A 13 -28.67 16.45 -18.41
CA ASP A 13 -28.62 15.00 -18.16
C ASP A 13 -27.32 14.38 -18.69
N ALA A 14 -26.84 14.85 -19.84
CA ALA A 14 -25.54 14.45 -20.39
C ALA A 14 -24.41 14.84 -19.44
N TRP A 15 -24.51 16.04 -18.87
CA TRP A 15 -23.55 16.56 -17.91
C TRP A 15 -23.56 15.77 -16.60
N LYS A 16 -24.73 15.47 -16.04
CA LYS A 16 -24.89 14.63 -14.83
C LYS A 16 -24.32 13.23 -15.04
N ALA A 17 -24.65 12.58 -16.17
CA ALA A 17 -24.11 11.28 -16.52
C ALA A 17 -22.58 11.29 -16.63
N THR A 18 -22.03 12.35 -17.24
CA THR A 18 -20.57 12.52 -17.38
C THR A 18 -19.90 12.74 -16.02
N LYS A 19 -20.47 13.58 -15.16
CA LYS A 19 -19.98 13.78 -13.78
C LYS A 19 -19.96 12.48 -12.99
N GLN A 20 -21.05 11.71 -13.03
CA GLN A 20 -21.12 10.42 -12.34
C GLN A 20 -20.07 9.43 -12.87
N ARG A 21 -19.86 9.40 -14.19
CA ARG A 21 -18.82 8.56 -14.81
C ARG A 21 -17.42 8.95 -14.32
N ILE A 22 -17.13 10.26 -14.24
CA ILE A 22 -15.84 10.76 -13.74
C ILE A 22 -15.66 10.42 -12.26
N ALA A 23 -16.69 10.66 -11.43
CA ALA A 23 -16.67 10.32 -10.00
C ALA A 23 -16.33 8.84 -9.79
N LYS A 24 -17.04 7.94 -10.50
CA LYS A 24 -16.77 6.49 -10.43
C LYS A 24 -15.34 6.13 -10.85
N ARG A 25 -14.81 6.79 -11.88
CA ARG A 25 -13.42 6.58 -12.33
C ARG A 25 -12.42 7.07 -11.28
N ASN A 26 -12.69 8.20 -10.63
CA ASN A 26 -11.84 8.74 -9.58
C ASN A 26 -11.85 7.85 -8.34
N GLU A 27 -13.01 7.37 -7.91
CA GLU A 27 -13.10 6.40 -6.80
C GLU A 27 -12.26 5.15 -7.05
N ALA A 28 -12.35 4.59 -8.26
CA ALA A 28 -11.52 3.45 -8.65
C ALA A 28 -10.02 3.77 -8.66
N ALA A 29 -9.64 4.99 -9.09
CA ALA A 29 -8.25 5.43 -9.04
C ALA A 29 -7.75 5.61 -7.60
N TYR A 30 -8.57 6.17 -6.71
CA TYR A 30 -8.23 6.32 -5.29
C TYR A 30 -8.07 4.96 -4.58
N ALA A 31 -8.93 3.98 -4.91
CA ALA A 31 -8.80 2.63 -4.39
C ALA A 31 -7.45 1.99 -4.79
N ARG A 32 -7.11 2.03 -6.09
CA ARG A 32 -5.82 1.53 -6.59
C ARG A 32 -4.62 2.24 -5.97
N ALA A 33 -4.69 3.56 -5.84
CA ALA A 33 -3.60 4.33 -5.24
C ALA A 33 -3.39 3.99 -3.75
N ARG A 34 -4.43 3.58 -3.04
CA ARG A 34 -4.33 3.12 -1.64
C ARG A 34 -3.60 1.79 -1.54
N GLU A 35 -3.92 0.85 -2.43
CA GLU A 35 -3.25 -0.46 -2.52
C GLU A 35 -1.78 -0.29 -2.87
N GLU A 36 -1.46 0.51 -3.89
CA GLU A 36 -0.07 0.78 -4.31
C GLU A 36 0.76 1.45 -3.20
N ARG A 37 0.15 2.36 -2.42
CA ARG A 37 0.81 2.94 -1.23
C ARG A 37 1.07 1.90 -0.16
N ALA A 38 0.11 1.03 0.13
CA ALA A 38 0.27 -0.02 1.13
C ALA A 38 1.39 -1.00 0.75
N GLU A 39 1.50 -1.38 -0.53
CA GLU A 39 2.59 -2.21 -1.06
C GLU A 39 3.95 -1.52 -0.95
N ARG A 40 4.04 -0.24 -1.35
CA ARG A 40 5.26 0.57 -1.22
C ARG A 40 5.72 0.67 0.23
N ASP A 41 4.79 0.97 1.14
CA ASP A 41 5.08 1.08 2.57
C ASP A 41 5.55 -0.26 3.16
N ALA A 42 4.97 -1.39 2.72
CA ALA A 42 5.41 -2.71 3.14
C ALA A 42 6.82 -3.03 2.65
N ALA A 43 7.14 -2.71 1.40
CA ALA A 43 8.47 -2.88 0.83
C ALA A 43 9.52 -2.05 1.57
N ASP A 44 9.21 -0.79 1.89
CA ASP A 44 10.14 0.09 2.61
C ASP A 44 10.34 -0.35 4.06
N ARG A 45 9.29 -0.83 4.75
CA ARG A 45 9.44 -1.46 6.07
C ARG A 45 10.35 -2.69 6.02
N ALA A 46 10.17 -3.56 5.02
CA ALA A 46 11.00 -4.75 4.84
C ALA A 46 12.47 -4.39 4.60
N ARG A 47 12.75 -3.36 3.79
CA ARG A 47 14.11 -2.85 3.55
C ARG A 47 14.75 -2.31 4.82
N ARG A 48 14.01 -1.54 5.64
CA ARG A 48 14.50 -1.01 6.93
C ARG A 48 14.85 -2.14 7.90
N LEU A 49 13.96 -3.11 8.08
CA LEU A 49 14.20 -4.29 8.91
C LEU A 49 15.42 -5.10 8.44
N ALA A 50 15.58 -5.27 7.12
CA ALA A 50 16.74 -5.96 6.56
C ALA A 50 18.05 -5.19 6.82
N ALA A 51 18.03 -3.85 6.72
CA ALA A 51 19.16 -3.02 7.04
C ALA A 51 19.52 -3.10 8.54
N GLU A 52 18.53 -2.99 9.44
CA GLU A 52 18.72 -3.12 10.88
C GLU A 52 19.34 -4.48 11.24
N ARG A 53 18.81 -5.58 10.67
CA ARG A 53 19.37 -6.92 10.88
C ARG A 53 20.83 -7.04 10.46
N ARG A 54 21.21 -6.39 9.35
CA ARG A 54 22.60 -6.36 8.87
C ARG A 54 23.49 -5.57 9.82
N GLU A 55 23.01 -4.45 10.36
CA GLU A 55 23.76 -3.68 11.35
C GLU A 55 23.92 -4.46 12.66
N PHE A 56 22.86 -5.09 13.17
CA PHE A 56 22.94 -5.96 14.34
C PHE A 56 23.90 -7.13 14.15
N ALA A 57 23.97 -7.71 12.95
CA ALA A 57 24.90 -8.79 12.64
C ALA A 57 26.38 -8.36 12.69
N LYS A 58 26.67 -7.06 12.53
CA LYS A 58 28.03 -6.51 12.64
C LYS A 58 28.42 -6.19 14.09
N LEU A 59 27.47 -6.18 15.02
CA LEU A 59 27.78 -5.87 16.42
C LEU A 59 28.57 -7.00 17.07
N PRO A 60 29.58 -6.68 17.89
CA PRO A 60 30.30 -7.67 18.67
C PRO A 60 29.31 -8.40 19.59
N ARG A 61 29.35 -9.73 19.56
CA ARG A 61 28.56 -10.57 20.45
C ARG A 61 29.23 -10.62 21.81
N GLN A 62 28.43 -10.56 22.88
CA GLN A 62 28.97 -10.84 24.20
C GLN A 62 29.50 -12.28 24.23
N PRO A 63 30.69 -12.49 24.80
CA PRO A 63 31.20 -13.84 24.97
C PRO A 63 30.22 -14.63 25.84
N VAL A 64 29.98 -15.87 25.46
CA VAL A 64 29.15 -16.78 26.26
C VAL A 64 29.85 -16.93 27.61
N ARG A 65 29.19 -16.55 28.71
CA ARG A 65 29.76 -16.73 30.05
C ARG A 65 29.99 -18.22 30.23
N SER A 66 31.25 -18.64 30.27
CA SER A 66 31.60 -20.04 30.49
C SER A 66 30.93 -20.49 31.81
N PRO A 67 30.29 -21.67 31.86
CA PRO A 67 29.64 -22.14 33.09
C PRO A 67 30.61 -22.25 34.28
N ASP A 68 31.91 -22.32 34.00
CA ASP A 68 32.98 -22.43 34.99
C ASP A 68 33.56 -21.07 35.46
N ALA A 69 33.00 -19.93 34.99
CA ALA A 69 33.50 -18.62 35.41
C ALA A 69 33.07 -18.32 36.86
N PRO A 70 34.02 -18.10 37.80
CA PRO A 70 33.66 -17.82 39.19
C PRO A 70 32.81 -16.56 39.28
N ARG A 71 31.76 -16.61 40.10
CA ARG A 71 31.01 -15.41 40.48
C ARG A 71 31.89 -14.61 41.43
N ALA A 72 32.29 -13.41 41.00
CA ALA A 72 32.84 -12.39 41.88
C ALA A 72 31.79 -11.92 42.89
#